data_AF-A0AAV0U894-F1
#
_entry.id   AF-A0AAV0U894-F1
#
_cell.length_a   1.000
_cell.length_b   1.000
_cell.length_c   1.000
_cell.angle_alpha   90.00
_cell.angle_beta   90.00
_cell.angle_gamma   90.00
#
_symmetry.space_group_name_H-M   'P 1'
#
loop_
_entity.id
_entity.type
_entity.pdbx_description
1 polymer ?
#
loop_
_entity_poly.entity_id
_entity_poly.type
_entity_poly.pdbx_seq_one_letter_code
_entity_poly.pdbx_strand_id
1 'polypeptide(L)'
;MLVIEPFDSGSGAHDPVLQLSCLDASLAIRPVFERFSSVIITSGTLSPIDLYPRLLNFNPVIRESLPMSVYRASICPLVITRGSDQMPVSTKFDLRDDMSVVRNYGTLLLEMAACTPDGMVCFFPSYLYMEKIIGQWDSLGVLKRVLSSKLLFIETKDVVETTLALDNYKKACDCGRGAIFFSVARGKVAEGIDFDRHYGRAVLLFGIPFQYTLSNTLRARLEYLRYTHQIREGDFLTFDALRQAAQCAGRVLRSKTDYGLVIFADSRYNRADKRTKLPPWITQFLLTSHLNLSVDMAVFMAKKYLSLMAQPVDESTNVNSILLDADGVSKWLGKHPKEDEPVQWHSK
;
A
#
# COMPACT_ATOMS: atom_id res chain seq x y z
N MET A 1 4.92 21.56 -19.78
CA MET A 1 5.94 20.99 -20.67
C MET A 1 5.23 20.33 -21.84
N LEU A 2 5.72 20.55 -23.06
CA LEU A 2 5.21 19.87 -24.25
C LEU A 2 6.10 18.65 -24.52
N VAL A 3 5.52 17.45 -24.54
CA VAL A 3 6.20 16.21 -24.90
C VAL A 3 5.63 15.73 -26.23
N ILE A 4 6.51 15.46 -27.19
CA ILE A 4 6.14 14.93 -28.51
C ILE A 4 6.73 13.53 -28.61
N GLU A 5 5.87 12.52 -28.68
CA GLU A 5 6.27 11.12 -28.84
C GLU A 5 5.79 10.63 -30.21
N PRO A 6 6.68 10.49 -31.19
CA PRO A 6 6.29 10.09 -32.55
C PRO A 6 5.93 8.60 -32.67
N PHE A 7 6.32 7.80 -31.67
CA PHE A 7 6.12 6.36 -31.65
C PHE A 7 5.53 5.94 -30.31
N ASP A 8 4.67 4.93 -30.32
CA ASP A 8 4.21 4.29 -29.10
C ASP A 8 5.36 3.54 -28.41
N SER A 9 5.60 3.89 -27.15
CA SER A 9 6.63 3.31 -26.29
C SER A 9 6.52 1.78 -26.09
N GLY A 10 5.34 1.19 -26.33
CA GLY A 10 5.12 -0.25 -26.22
C GLY A 10 5.27 -1.03 -27.54
N SER A 11 4.58 -0.58 -28.59
CA SER A 11 4.49 -1.31 -29.87
C SER A 11 5.51 -0.88 -30.92
N GLY A 12 6.15 0.28 -30.76
CA GLY A 12 7.01 0.88 -31.79
C GLY A 12 6.24 1.30 -33.05
N ALA A 13 4.91 1.21 -33.03
CA ALA A 13 4.06 1.70 -34.10
C ALA A 13 4.13 3.23 -34.16
N HIS A 14 3.97 3.75 -35.38
CA HIS A 14 3.92 5.19 -35.61
C HIS A 14 2.55 5.73 -35.14
N ASP A 15 2.49 6.13 -33.88
CA ASP A 15 1.34 6.73 -33.23
C ASP A 15 1.78 8.06 -32.58
N PRO A 16 1.76 9.17 -33.32
CA PRO A 16 2.30 10.44 -32.85
C PRO A 16 1.38 11.07 -31.81
N VAL A 17 1.88 11.17 -30.57
CA VAL A 17 1.17 11.76 -29.45
C VAL A 17 1.82 13.07 -29.03
N LEU A 18 0.99 14.11 -28.91
CA LEU A 18 1.36 15.39 -28.32
C LEU A 18 0.77 15.48 -26.91
N GLN A 19 1.62 15.47 -25.89
CA GLN A 19 1.19 15.56 -24.50
C GLN A 19 1.62 16.89 -23.86
N LEU A 20 0.64 17.69 -23.44
CA LEU A 20 0.87 18.86 -22.59
C LEU A 20 0.82 18.44 -21.12
N SER A 21 1.97 18.22 -20.51
CA SER A 21 2.10 17.79 -19.12
C SER A 21 2.37 18.97 -18.19
N CYS A 22 1.49 19.18 -17.21
CA CYS A 22 1.73 20.10 -16.11
C CYS A 22 2.66 19.46 -15.07
N LEU A 23 3.78 20.13 -14.75
CA LEU A 23 4.78 19.62 -13.80
C LEU A 23 4.59 20.20 -12.39
N ASP A 24 3.98 21.38 -12.30
CA ASP A 24 3.75 22.11 -11.06
C ASP A 24 2.35 21.84 -10.52
N ALA A 25 2.27 21.09 -9.42
CA ALA A 25 1.01 20.77 -8.77
C ALA A 25 0.42 21.97 -7.99
N SER A 26 1.23 22.98 -7.67
CA SER A 26 0.80 24.16 -6.90
C SER A 26 -0.19 25.03 -7.69
N LEU A 27 -0.06 25.08 -9.02
CA LEU A 27 -0.91 25.89 -9.89
C LEU A 27 -2.40 25.54 -9.76
N ALA A 28 -2.72 24.26 -9.62
CA ALA A 28 -4.11 23.79 -9.53
C ALA A 28 -4.74 24.07 -8.15
N ILE A 29 -3.94 23.96 -7.08
CA ILE A 29 -4.44 24.13 -5.70
C ILE A 29 -4.39 25.59 -5.23
N ARG A 30 -3.53 26.42 -5.83
CA ARG A 30 -3.42 27.86 -5.53
C ARG A 30 -4.76 28.60 -5.43
N PRO A 31 -5.70 28.50 -6.41
CA PRO A 31 -6.99 29.17 -6.29
C PRO A 31 -7.85 28.66 -5.12
N VAL A 32 -7.64 27.41 -4.67
CA VAL A 32 -8.35 26.86 -3.50
C VAL A 32 -7.83 27.53 -2.23
N PHE A 33 -6.50 27.69 -2.09
CA PHE A 33 -5.89 28.38 -0.95
C PHE A 33 -6.18 29.88 -0.94
N GLU A 34 -6.33 30.53 -2.10
CA GLU A 34 -6.69 31.94 -2.19
C GLU A 34 -8.18 32.20 -1.90
N ARG A 35 -9.07 31.26 -2.27
CA ARG A 35 -10.52 31.42 -2.09
C ARG A 35 -11.02 31.06 -0.70
N PHE A 36 -10.41 30.09 -0.03
CA PHE A 36 -10.88 29.58 1.25
C PHE A 36 -9.91 29.94 2.38
N SER A 37 -10.46 30.45 3.49
CA SER A 37 -9.65 30.86 4.64
C SER A 37 -8.96 29.69 5.36
N SER A 38 -9.52 28.48 5.28
CA SER A 38 -8.95 27.30 5.95
C SER A 38 -9.23 26.06 5.11
N VAL A 39 -8.16 25.37 4.70
CA VAL A 39 -8.21 24.13 3.92
C VAL A 39 -7.53 23.04 4.73
N ILE A 40 -8.26 21.99 5.06
CA ILE A 40 -7.75 20.85 5.83
C ILE A 40 -7.49 19.69 4.87
N ILE A 41 -6.24 19.24 4.81
CA ILE A 41 -5.85 18.07 4.01
C ILE A 41 -5.70 16.88 4.96
N THR A 42 -6.57 15.89 4.82
CA THR A 42 -6.55 14.66 5.63
C THR A 42 -6.40 13.43 4.75
N SER A 43 -5.49 12.53 5.10
CA SER A 43 -5.46 11.18 4.52
C SER A 43 -4.72 10.22 5.45
N GLY A 44 -5.16 8.96 5.47
CA GLY A 44 -4.57 7.91 6.31
C GLY A 44 -3.20 7.42 5.83
N THR A 45 -2.74 7.84 4.66
CA THR A 45 -1.47 7.38 4.07
C THR A 45 -0.53 8.54 3.69
N LEU A 46 -0.74 9.74 4.27
CA LEU A 46 0.18 10.87 4.10
C LEU A 46 1.48 10.61 4.86
N SER A 47 2.48 10.05 4.20
CA SER A 47 3.81 9.89 4.78
C SER A 47 4.91 9.96 3.70
N PRO A 48 6.04 10.66 3.98
CA PRO A 48 6.22 11.73 4.98
C PRO A 48 5.34 12.97 4.75
N ILE A 49 4.85 13.57 5.84
CA ILE A 49 3.99 14.77 5.78
C ILE A 49 4.73 16.02 5.27
N ASP A 50 6.04 16.10 5.48
CA ASP A 50 6.86 17.28 5.14
C ASP A 50 7.03 17.51 3.63
N LEU A 51 6.74 16.50 2.79
CA LEU A 51 6.89 16.64 1.34
C LEU A 51 5.72 17.40 0.71
N TYR A 52 4.51 17.32 1.27
CA TYR A 52 3.31 17.94 0.71
C TYR A 52 3.38 19.47 0.69
N PRO A 53 3.79 20.16 1.78
CA PRO A 53 4.00 21.62 1.78
C PRO A 53 4.95 22.08 0.67
N ARG A 54 6.04 21.31 0.44
CA ARG A 54 7.03 21.63 -0.60
C ARG A 54 6.47 21.44 -2.01
N LEU A 55 5.71 20.37 -2.24
CA LEU A 55 5.15 20.03 -3.56
C LEU A 55 3.99 20.94 -3.98
N LEU A 56 3.15 21.34 -3.02
CA LEU A 56 1.94 22.14 -3.28
C LEU A 56 2.14 23.63 -2.98
N ASN A 57 3.34 24.02 -2.54
CA ASN A 57 3.74 25.39 -2.21
C ASN A 57 2.79 26.09 -1.23
N PHE A 58 2.55 25.46 -0.08
CA PHE A 58 1.77 26.04 1.02
C PHE A 58 2.49 25.83 2.34
N ASN A 59 2.16 26.65 3.35
CA ASN A 59 2.72 26.51 4.69
C ASN A 59 1.60 26.15 5.67
N PRO A 60 1.49 24.89 6.12
CA PRO A 60 0.47 24.50 7.09
C PRO A 60 0.77 25.11 8.45
N VAL A 61 -0.28 25.54 9.16
CA VAL A 61 -0.18 25.94 10.58
C VAL A 61 0.03 24.71 11.46
N ILE A 62 -0.68 23.62 11.15
CA ILE A 62 -0.68 22.37 11.92
C ILE A 62 -0.25 21.23 11.00
N ARG A 63 0.71 20.42 11.46
CA ARG A 63 1.18 19.21 10.78
C ARG A 63 1.27 18.04 11.77
N GLU A 64 0.16 17.35 11.93
CA GLU A 64 0.07 16.26 12.90
C GLU A 64 -0.07 14.90 12.23
N SER A 65 0.61 13.90 12.81
CA SER A 65 0.42 12.50 12.45
C SER A 65 -0.11 11.75 13.65
N LEU A 66 -1.33 11.27 13.54
CA LEU A 66 -2.00 10.56 14.62
C LEU A 66 -1.66 9.07 14.54
N PRO A 67 -0.98 8.50 15.57
CA PRO A 67 -0.78 7.06 15.63
C PRO A 67 -2.12 6.35 15.82
N MET A 68 -2.17 5.08 15.43
CA MET A 68 -3.38 4.29 15.60
C MET A 68 -3.42 3.72 17.01
N SER A 69 -4.41 4.15 17.81
CA SER A 69 -4.71 3.54 19.10
C SER A 69 -5.46 2.23 18.90
N VAL A 70 -4.89 1.13 19.38
CA VAL A 70 -5.44 -0.24 19.23
C VAL A 70 -5.37 -1.01 20.53
N TYR A 71 -6.36 -1.88 20.78
CA TYR A 71 -6.45 -2.67 22.02
C TYR A 71 -5.70 -3.99 21.86
N ARG A 72 -5.47 -4.38 20.61
CA ARG A 72 -4.61 -5.47 20.17
C ARG A 72 -3.93 -5.06 18.87
N ALA A 73 -2.80 -5.68 18.54
CA ALA A 73 -2.12 -5.45 17.26
C ALA A 73 -3.04 -5.88 16.11
N SER A 74 -3.81 -4.91 15.57
CA SER A 74 -4.84 -5.18 14.55
C SER A 74 -4.23 -5.35 13.16
N ILE A 75 -2.97 -4.95 13.00
CA ILE A 75 -2.19 -5.28 11.81
C ILE A 75 -0.87 -5.93 12.20
N CYS A 76 -0.41 -6.84 11.35
CA CYS A 76 0.93 -7.41 11.45
C CYS A 76 1.67 -7.18 10.13
N PRO A 77 2.52 -6.14 10.04
CA PRO A 77 3.37 -5.92 8.89
C PRO A 77 4.60 -6.84 8.97
N LEU A 78 4.83 -7.62 7.91
CA LEU A 78 5.98 -8.51 7.75
C LEU A 78 6.78 -8.10 6.52
N VAL A 79 8.12 -8.05 6.65
CA VAL A 79 9.01 -7.74 5.53
C VAL A 79 9.80 -8.98 5.15
N ILE A 80 9.47 -9.52 3.98
CA ILE A 80 10.11 -10.71 3.44
C ILE A 80 11.21 -10.27 2.50
N THR A 81 12.44 -10.66 2.82
CA THR A 81 13.63 -10.23 2.09
C THR A 81 14.32 -11.40 1.40
N ARG A 82 14.06 -12.64 1.84
CA ARG A 82 14.72 -13.85 1.35
C ARG A 82 13.70 -14.94 1.00
N GLY A 83 14.04 -15.72 -0.02
CA GLY A 83 13.33 -16.94 -0.39
C GLY A 83 13.63 -18.09 0.58
N SER A 84 12.99 -19.23 0.36
CA SER A 84 13.32 -20.48 1.08
C SER A 84 14.74 -20.97 0.75
N ASP A 85 15.26 -20.57 -0.41
CA ASP A 85 16.64 -20.78 -0.88
C ASP A 85 17.66 -19.76 -0.33
N GLN A 86 17.24 -18.88 0.60
CA GLN A 86 18.03 -17.76 1.13
C GLN A 86 18.43 -16.69 0.09
N MET A 87 17.96 -16.77 -1.14
CA MET A 87 18.23 -15.77 -2.17
C MET A 87 17.40 -14.50 -1.91
N PRO A 88 17.95 -13.31 -2.18
CA PRO A 88 17.23 -12.06 -1.97
C PRO A 88 16.04 -11.97 -2.93
N VAL A 89 14.86 -11.72 -2.37
CA VAL A 89 13.63 -11.52 -3.14
C VAL A 89 13.54 -10.03 -3.47
N SER A 90 13.47 -9.67 -4.76
CA SER A 90 13.30 -8.28 -5.16
C SER A 90 12.72 -8.15 -6.57
N THR A 91 11.92 -7.11 -6.78
CA THR A 91 11.48 -6.67 -8.12
C THR A 91 12.38 -5.55 -8.68
N LYS A 92 13.68 -5.56 -8.38
CA LYS A 92 14.64 -4.70 -9.09
C LYS A 92 14.74 -5.17 -10.54
N PHE A 93 14.89 -4.24 -11.51
CA PHE A 93 14.89 -4.56 -12.94
C PHE A 93 15.79 -5.78 -13.28
N ASP A 94 17.02 -5.79 -12.78
CA ASP A 94 17.99 -6.87 -12.99
C ASP A 94 17.55 -8.25 -12.43
N LEU A 95 16.72 -8.26 -11.40
CA LEU A 95 16.27 -9.46 -10.69
C LEU A 95 14.84 -9.89 -11.07
N ARG A 96 14.11 -9.09 -11.86
CA ARG A 96 12.72 -9.37 -12.22
C ARG A 96 12.56 -10.60 -13.10
N ASP A 97 13.58 -10.87 -13.91
CA ASP A 97 13.57 -11.93 -14.90
C ASP A 97 14.26 -13.21 -14.40
N ASP A 98 14.83 -13.14 -13.20
CA ASP A 98 15.46 -14.29 -12.55
C ASP A 98 14.39 -15.31 -12.12
N MET A 99 14.51 -16.52 -12.66
CA MET A 99 13.60 -17.61 -12.38
C MET A 99 13.61 -18.01 -10.89
N SER A 100 14.71 -17.80 -10.17
CA SER A 100 14.78 -18.05 -8.72
C SER A 100 13.81 -17.16 -7.95
N VAL A 101 13.77 -15.86 -8.29
CA VAL A 101 12.86 -14.88 -7.67
C VAL A 101 11.41 -15.21 -7.98
N VAL A 102 11.10 -15.58 -9.23
CA VAL A 102 9.75 -15.98 -9.65
C VAL A 102 9.28 -17.22 -8.87
N ARG A 103 10.15 -18.22 -8.72
CA ARG A 103 9.86 -19.42 -7.92
C ARG A 103 9.64 -19.07 -6.46
N ASN A 104 10.48 -18.21 -5.88
CA ASN A 104 10.35 -17.77 -4.49
C ASN A 104 9.05 -17.01 -4.21
N TYR A 105 8.61 -16.13 -5.12
CA TYR A 105 7.30 -15.50 -4.99
C TYR A 105 6.15 -16.50 -5.13
N GLY A 106 6.31 -17.52 -5.99
CA GLY A 106 5.33 -18.60 -6.13
C GLY A 106 5.21 -19.46 -4.86
N THR A 107 6.34 -19.82 -4.25
CA THR A 107 6.37 -20.51 -2.95
C THR A 107 5.74 -19.66 -1.86
N LEU A 108 6.10 -18.37 -1.79
CA LEU A 108 5.51 -17.43 -0.85
C LEU A 108 3.98 -17.35 -1.00
N LEU A 109 3.49 -17.18 -2.23
CA LEU A 109 2.06 -17.14 -2.50
C LEU A 109 1.37 -18.43 -2.02
N LEU A 110 1.95 -19.58 -2.34
CA LEU A 110 1.38 -20.88 -2.02
C LEU A 110 1.28 -21.11 -0.51
N GLU A 111 2.35 -20.84 0.22
CA GLU A 111 2.37 -21.05 1.66
C GLU A 111 1.49 -20.05 2.40
N MET A 112 1.45 -18.79 1.93
CA MET A 112 0.55 -17.79 2.47
C MET A 112 -0.92 -18.09 2.15
N ALA A 113 -1.22 -18.60 0.96
CA ALA A 113 -2.56 -19.04 0.59
C ALA A 113 -3.03 -20.22 1.46
N ALA A 114 -2.15 -21.14 1.83
CA ALA A 114 -2.49 -22.24 2.73
C ALA A 114 -2.66 -21.79 4.20
N CYS A 115 -1.96 -20.72 4.60
CA CYS A 115 -1.97 -20.19 5.97
C CYS A 115 -3.15 -19.26 6.26
N THR A 116 -3.56 -18.45 5.29
CA THR A 116 -4.49 -17.34 5.50
C THR A 116 -5.94 -17.79 5.35
N PRO A 117 -6.86 -17.44 6.27
CA PRO A 117 -8.28 -17.69 6.08
C PRO A 117 -8.86 -16.75 5.02
N ASP A 118 -9.99 -17.16 4.43
CA ASP A 118 -10.85 -16.30 3.60
C ASP A 118 -10.13 -15.61 2.42
N GLY A 119 -10.19 -14.27 2.36
CA GLY A 119 -9.67 -13.45 1.28
C GLY A 119 -8.22 -13.02 1.47
N MET A 120 -7.42 -13.21 0.42
CA MET A 120 -6.11 -12.60 0.25
C MET A 120 -6.11 -11.69 -0.98
N VAL A 121 -5.42 -10.55 -0.89
CA VAL A 121 -5.26 -9.61 -2.01
C VAL A 121 -3.78 -9.45 -2.30
N CYS A 122 -3.37 -9.73 -3.54
CA CYS A 122 -1.99 -9.60 -3.95
C CYS A 122 -1.83 -8.44 -4.92
N PHE A 123 -0.94 -7.51 -4.60
CA PHE A 123 -0.64 -6.35 -5.43
C PHE A 123 0.68 -6.53 -6.16
N PHE A 124 0.63 -6.40 -7.48
CA PHE A 124 1.79 -6.39 -8.37
C PHE A 124 2.16 -4.95 -8.78
N PRO A 125 3.43 -4.68 -9.14
CA PRO A 125 3.86 -3.33 -9.51
C PRO A 125 3.29 -2.86 -10.85
N SER A 126 2.99 -3.78 -11.78
CA SER A 126 2.42 -3.47 -13.10
C SER A 126 1.67 -4.67 -13.70
N TYR A 127 0.75 -4.39 -14.64
CA TYR A 127 0.04 -5.41 -15.42
C TYR A 127 1.00 -6.34 -16.18
N LEU A 128 2.00 -5.76 -16.86
CA LEU A 128 3.00 -6.53 -17.61
C LEU A 128 3.75 -7.52 -16.72
N TYR A 129 4.12 -7.11 -15.50
CA TYR A 129 4.81 -8.00 -14.56
C TYR A 129 3.89 -9.08 -14.02
N MET A 130 2.64 -8.73 -13.72
CA MET A 130 1.61 -9.67 -13.28
C MET A 130 1.35 -10.75 -14.34
N GLU A 131 1.08 -10.38 -15.58
CA GLU A 131 0.86 -11.31 -16.70
C GLU A 131 2.07 -12.24 -16.92
N LYS A 132 3.28 -11.67 -16.92
CA LYS A 132 4.52 -12.44 -17.08
C LYS A 132 4.70 -13.48 -15.96
N ILE A 133 4.54 -13.08 -14.71
CA ILE A 133 4.68 -13.99 -13.56
C ILE A 133 3.60 -15.06 -13.56
N ILE A 134 2.36 -14.70 -13.88
CA ILE A 134 1.25 -15.66 -13.95
C ILE A 134 1.53 -16.73 -15.01
N GLY A 135 2.00 -16.34 -16.20
CA GLY A 135 2.39 -17.30 -17.24
C GLY A 135 3.53 -18.23 -16.81
N GLN A 136 4.52 -17.70 -16.08
CA GLN A 136 5.60 -18.51 -15.52
C GLN A 136 5.10 -19.43 -14.39
N TRP A 137 4.20 -18.96 -13.52
CA TRP A 137 3.61 -19.78 -12.46
C TRP A 137 2.69 -20.88 -12.99
N ASP A 138 2.03 -20.66 -14.11
CA ASP A 138 1.24 -21.70 -14.78
C ASP A 138 2.13 -22.81 -15.32
N SER A 139 3.21 -22.45 -16.02
CA SER A 139 4.17 -23.44 -16.55
C SER A 139 4.89 -24.22 -15.45
N LEU A 140 5.17 -23.59 -14.30
CA LEU A 140 5.71 -24.25 -13.11
C LEU A 140 4.67 -25.05 -12.29
N GLY A 141 3.38 -24.98 -12.66
CA GLY A 141 2.30 -25.66 -11.94
C GLY A 141 1.98 -25.07 -10.56
N VAL A 142 2.48 -23.88 -10.24
CA VAL A 142 2.23 -23.18 -8.96
C VAL A 142 0.76 -22.80 -8.86
N LEU A 143 0.16 -22.26 -9.93
CA LEU A 143 -1.25 -21.84 -9.92
C LEU A 143 -2.20 -22.99 -9.63
N LYS A 144 -1.96 -24.17 -10.21
CA LYS A 144 -2.75 -25.38 -9.94
C LYS A 144 -2.71 -25.78 -8.47
N ARG A 145 -1.54 -25.64 -7.83
CA ARG A 145 -1.39 -25.92 -6.39
C ARG A 145 -2.06 -24.85 -5.53
N VAL A 146 -2.06 -23.59 -5.95
CA VAL A 146 -2.77 -22.51 -5.25
C VAL A 146 -4.29 -22.71 -5.33
N LEU A 147 -4.80 -23.13 -6.49
CA LEU A 147 -6.23 -23.41 -6.73
C LEU A 147 -6.79 -24.54 -5.86
N SER A 148 -5.96 -25.44 -5.35
CA SER A 148 -6.40 -26.45 -4.37
C SER A 148 -6.81 -25.80 -3.04
N SER A 149 -6.14 -24.69 -2.67
CA SER A 149 -6.34 -23.98 -1.42
C SER A 149 -7.38 -22.85 -1.55
N LYS A 150 -7.29 -22.00 -2.58
CA LYS A 150 -8.16 -20.83 -2.77
C LYS A 150 -8.45 -20.58 -4.26
N LEU A 151 -9.63 -20.02 -4.56
CA LEU A 151 -9.95 -19.59 -5.93
C LEU A 151 -9.13 -18.35 -6.32
N LEU A 152 -8.80 -18.21 -7.60
CA LEU A 152 -8.00 -17.11 -8.14
C LEU A 152 -8.84 -16.21 -9.03
N PHE A 153 -8.73 -14.91 -8.79
CA PHE A 153 -9.36 -13.85 -9.58
C PHE A 153 -8.29 -12.82 -9.94
N ILE A 154 -8.38 -12.26 -11.15
CA ILE A 154 -7.34 -11.40 -11.71
C ILE A 154 -7.98 -10.08 -12.18
N GLU A 155 -7.38 -8.95 -11.82
CA GLU A 155 -7.70 -7.63 -12.36
C GLU A 155 -7.30 -7.56 -13.83
N THR A 156 -8.23 -7.16 -14.69
CA THR A 156 -7.94 -6.87 -16.11
C THR A 156 -8.05 -5.36 -16.35
N LYS A 157 -7.62 -4.91 -17.52
CA LYS A 157 -7.75 -3.48 -17.89
C LYS A 157 -9.22 -3.07 -18.07
N ASP A 158 -10.08 -4.04 -18.40
CA ASP A 158 -11.51 -3.85 -18.54
C ASP A 158 -12.18 -3.71 -17.16
N VAL A 159 -12.99 -2.67 -17.02
CA VAL A 159 -13.75 -2.38 -15.80
C VAL A 159 -14.81 -3.45 -15.57
N VAL A 160 -15.51 -3.88 -16.62
CA VAL A 160 -16.65 -4.79 -16.49
C VAL A 160 -16.19 -6.15 -16.00
N GLU A 161 -15.16 -6.71 -16.62
CA GLU A 161 -14.54 -7.96 -16.17
C GLU A 161 -14.00 -7.86 -14.74
N THR A 162 -13.33 -6.75 -14.41
CA THR A 162 -12.80 -6.53 -13.06
C THR A 162 -13.91 -6.48 -12.02
N THR A 163 -15.04 -5.81 -12.30
CA THR A 163 -16.19 -5.81 -11.39
C THR A 163 -16.79 -7.19 -11.20
N LEU A 164 -16.93 -7.98 -12.28
CA LEU A 164 -17.42 -9.36 -12.19
C LEU A 164 -16.46 -10.25 -11.40
N ALA A 165 -15.15 -10.09 -11.59
CA ALA A 165 -14.12 -10.81 -10.85
C ALA A 165 -14.16 -10.49 -9.35
N LEU A 166 -14.38 -9.22 -8.98
CA LEU A 166 -14.51 -8.80 -7.58
C LEU A 166 -15.78 -9.34 -6.93
N ASP A 167 -16.90 -9.35 -7.64
CA ASP A 167 -18.15 -9.92 -7.12
C ASP A 167 -18.01 -11.41 -6.88
N ASN A 168 -17.38 -12.14 -7.81
CA ASN A 168 -17.11 -13.56 -7.64
C ASN A 168 -16.08 -13.84 -6.55
N TYR A 169 -15.08 -12.97 -6.37
CA TYR A 169 -14.13 -13.02 -5.26
C TYR A 169 -14.83 -12.94 -3.90
N LYS A 170 -15.74 -11.98 -3.73
CA LYS A 170 -16.51 -11.83 -2.48
C LYS A 170 -17.38 -13.06 -2.22
N LYS A 171 -18.12 -13.53 -3.24
CA LYS A 171 -18.92 -14.76 -3.15
C LYS A 171 -18.08 -15.97 -2.74
N ALA A 172 -16.88 -16.12 -3.31
CA ALA A 172 -15.99 -17.23 -2.97
C ALA A 172 -15.49 -17.18 -1.51
N CYS A 173 -15.27 -15.97 -0.97
CA CYS A 173 -14.95 -15.78 0.44
C CYS A 173 -16.16 -16.13 1.33
N ASP A 174 -17.35 -15.68 0.96
CA ASP A 174 -18.59 -15.90 1.73
C ASP A 174 -19.01 -17.38 1.75
N CYS A 175 -18.75 -18.12 0.67
CA CYS A 175 -18.99 -19.56 0.59
C CYS A 175 -17.96 -20.41 1.34
N GLY A 176 -16.96 -19.80 2.00
CA GLY A 176 -15.94 -20.51 2.79
C GLY A 176 -14.85 -21.23 1.97
N ARG A 177 -14.84 -21.11 0.64
CA ARG A 177 -13.75 -21.66 -0.20
C ARG A 177 -12.47 -20.84 -0.07
N GLY A 178 -12.61 -19.54 0.19
CA GLY A 178 -11.51 -18.58 0.20
C GLY A 178 -11.05 -18.21 -1.21
N ALA A 179 -10.51 -17.00 -1.34
CA ALA A 179 -10.14 -16.46 -2.65
C ALA A 179 -8.88 -15.60 -2.58
N ILE A 180 -8.20 -15.50 -3.72
CA ILE A 180 -7.04 -14.65 -3.94
C ILE A 180 -7.37 -13.70 -5.08
N PHE A 181 -7.21 -12.41 -4.84
CA PHE A 181 -7.40 -11.38 -5.85
C PHE A 181 -6.04 -10.82 -6.28
N PHE A 182 -5.63 -11.09 -7.51
CA PHE A 182 -4.47 -10.48 -8.13
C PHE A 182 -4.84 -9.13 -8.70
N SER A 183 -4.14 -8.10 -8.25
CA SER A 183 -4.39 -6.71 -8.60
C SER A 183 -3.09 -5.97 -8.83
N VAL A 184 -3.17 -4.80 -9.45
CA VAL A 184 -2.02 -3.92 -9.65
C VAL A 184 -2.05 -2.83 -8.60
N ALA A 185 -0.90 -2.55 -7.98
CA ALA A 185 -0.78 -1.55 -6.92
C ALA A 185 -1.21 -0.15 -7.37
N ARG A 186 -1.05 0.18 -8.66
CA ARG A 186 -1.51 1.43 -9.31
C ARG A 186 -2.74 1.21 -10.19
N GLY A 187 -3.44 0.10 -10.00
CA GLY A 187 -4.67 -0.25 -10.69
C GLY A 187 -5.89 0.38 -10.02
N LYS A 188 -7.06 0.16 -10.64
CA LYS A 188 -8.34 0.72 -10.16
C LYS A 188 -8.72 0.13 -8.81
N VAL A 189 -8.38 -1.15 -8.61
CA VAL A 189 -8.68 -1.90 -7.40
C VAL A 189 -7.94 -1.36 -6.18
N ALA A 190 -6.71 -0.86 -6.34
CA ALA A 190 -5.95 -0.28 -5.23
C ALA A 190 -6.49 1.09 -4.76
N GLU A 191 -7.18 1.83 -5.62
CA GLU A 191 -7.66 3.19 -5.35
C GLU A 191 -9.13 3.24 -4.91
N GLY A 192 -10.01 2.46 -5.55
CA GLY A 192 -11.46 2.64 -5.43
C GLY A 192 -12.20 1.55 -4.67
N ILE A 193 -11.55 0.43 -4.32
CA ILE A 193 -12.23 -0.76 -3.81
C ILE A 193 -11.77 -1.08 -2.39
N ASP A 194 -12.76 -1.29 -1.53
CA ASP A 194 -12.56 -1.62 -0.12
C ASP A 194 -12.72 -3.12 0.12
N PHE A 195 -11.74 -3.72 0.79
CA PHE A 195 -11.73 -5.13 1.20
C PHE A 195 -12.10 -5.22 2.68
N ASP A 196 -13.38 -5.18 2.98
CA ASP A 196 -13.87 -5.17 4.37
C ASP A 196 -13.72 -6.55 5.04
N ARG A 197 -13.29 -6.58 6.31
CA ARG A 197 -13.26 -7.77 7.17
C ARG A 197 -12.54 -8.98 6.55
N HIS A 198 -13.29 -10.06 6.29
CA HIS A 198 -12.75 -11.34 5.81
C HIS A 198 -12.39 -11.30 4.32
N TYR A 199 -12.79 -10.27 3.59
CA TYR A 199 -12.38 -10.07 2.19
C TYR A 199 -10.91 -9.64 2.06
N GLY A 200 -10.23 -9.26 3.14
CA GLY A 200 -8.88 -8.70 3.08
C GLY A 200 -7.95 -9.16 4.20
N ARG A 201 -8.06 -10.42 4.65
CA ARG A 201 -7.29 -10.94 5.81
C ARG A 201 -5.79 -10.87 5.63
N ALA A 202 -5.31 -10.98 4.40
CA ALA A 202 -3.92 -10.76 4.07
C ALA A 202 -3.78 -9.91 2.81
N VAL A 203 -2.92 -8.89 2.87
CA VAL A 203 -2.43 -8.18 1.70
C VAL A 203 -0.97 -8.53 1.47
N LEU A 204 -0.67 -8.97 0.24
CA LEU A 204 0.67 -9.34 -0.20
C LEU A 204 1.12 -8.37 -1.28
N LEU A 205 2.10 -7.52 -0.99
CA LEU A 205 2.72 -6.65 -1.98
C LEU A 205 3.94 -7.35 -2.58
N PHE A 206 3.83 -7.74 -3.85
CA PHE A 206 4.96 -8.23 -4.61
C PHE A 206 5.81 -7.06 -5.08
N GLY A 207 6.98 -6.89 -4.46
CA GLY A 207 7.87 -5.82 -4.83
C GLY A 207 7.46 -4.44 -4.36
N ILE A 208 8.15 -3.42 -4.91
CA ILE A 208 7.86 -2.01 -4.66
C ILE A 208 7.22 -1.41 -5.92
N PRO A 209 6.05 -0.75 -5.82
CA PRO A 209 5.30 -0.23 -6.97
C PRO A 209 5.89 1.09 -7.49
N PHE A 210 7.13 1.03 -8.01
CA PHE A 210 7.76 2.18 -8.68
C PHE A 210 7.04 2.53 -9.98
N GLN A 211 6.99 3.83 -10.29
CA GLN A 211 6.58 4.29 -11.62
C GLN A 211 7.62 3.90 -12.67
N TYR A 212 7.19 3.86 -13.94
CA TYR A 212 8.07 3.60 -15.06
C TYR A 212 9.05 4.78 -15.25
N THR A 213 10.31 4.56 -14.89
CA THR A 213 11.34 5.61 -14.80
C THR A 213 11.83 6.13 -16.16
N LEU A 214 11.57 5.42 -17.25
CA LEU A 214 11.97 5.83 -18.60
C LEU A 214 10.92 6.73 -19.28
N SER A 215 9.77 6.98 -18.66
CA SER A 215 8.77 7.92 -19.18
C SER A 215 9.35 9.34 -19.26
N ASN A 216 9.23 9.98 -20.43
CA ASN A 216 9.67 11.35 -20.64
C ASN A 216 8.97 12.34 -19.70
N THR A 217 7.66 12.17 -19.51
CA THR A 217 6.86 12.99 -18.60
C THR A 217 7.35 12.88 -17.15
N LEU A 218 7.68 11.67 -16.68
CA LEU A 218 8.21 11.50 -15.33
C LEU A 218 9.61 12.11 -15.19
N ARG A 219 10.50 11.90 -16.16
CA ARG A 219 11.86 12.47 -16.14
C ARG A 219 11.82 13.99 -16.06
N ALA A 220 10.97 14.63 -16.87
CA ALA A 220 10.82 16.07 -16.83
C ALA A 220 10.22 16.57 -15.51
N ARG A 221 9.27 15.83 -14.92
CA ARG A 221 8.76 16.14 -13.59
C ARG A 221 9.86 16.05 -12.53
N LEU A 222 10.68 15.01 -12.56
CA LEU A 222 11.80 14.84 -11.64
C LEU A 222 12.81 15.97 -11.77
N GLU A 223 13.11 16.38 -13.00
CA GLU A 223 14.00 17.52 -13.29
C GLU A 223 13.43 18.84 -12.76
N TYR A 224 12.14 19.10 -13.00
CA TYR A 224 11.45 20.27 -12.46
C TYR A 224 11.47 20.30 -10.92
N LEU A 225 11.19 19.17 -10.26
CA LEU A 225 11.21 19.05 -8.81
C LEU A 225 12.61 19.26 -8.23
N ARG A 226 13.65 18.83 -8.95
CA ARG A 226 15.05 19.03 -8.57
C ARG A 226 15.45 20.49 -8.63
N TYR A 227 15.11 21.21 -9.70
CA TYR A 227 15.48 22.63 -9.85
C TYR A 227 14.63 23.57 -8.99
N THR A 228 13.32 23.34 -8.92
CA THR A 228 12.39 24.29 -8.28
C THR A 228 12.27 24.05 -6.78
N HIS A 229 12.18 22.78 -6.35
CA HIS A 229 11.89 22.41 -4.96
C HIS A 229 13.07 21.74 -4.25
N GLN A 230 14.22 21.58 -4.92
CA GLN A 230 15.41 20.90 -4.40
C GLN A 230 15.12 19.46 -3.91
N ILE A 231 14.14 18.79 -4.53
CA ILE A 231 13.79 17.41 -4.20
C ILE A 231 14.64 16.48 -5.07
N ARG A 232 15.39 15.57 -4.43
CA ARG A 232 16.18 14.57 -5.15
C ARG A 232 15.25 13.57 -5.84
N GLU A 233 15.66 13.11 -7.02
CA GLU A 233 14.86 12.19 -7.84
C GLU A 233 14.53 10.89 -7.09
N GLY A 234 15.54 10.30 -6.45
CA GLY A 234 15.36 9.08 -5.65
C GLY A 234 14.44 9.27 -4.44
N ASP A 235 14.36 10.47 -3.88
CA ASP A 235 13.47 10.77 -2.76
C ASP A 235 12.02 10.81 -3.20
N PHE A 236 11.73 11.47 -4.32
CA PHE A 236 10.39 11.52 -4.91
C PHE A 236 9.91 10.14 -5.38
N LEU A 237 10.76 9.38 -6.09
CA LEU A 237 10.41 8.04 -6.56
C LEU A 237 10.09 7.09 -5.40
N THR A 238 10.88 7.18 -4.32
CA THR A 238 10.65 6.37 -3.12
C THR A 238 9.39 6.82 -2.39
N PHE A 239 9.16 8.13 -2.26
CA PHE A 239 7.94 8.68 -1.67
C PHE A 239 6.69 8.19 -2.41
N ASP A 240 6.65 8.33 -3.74
CA ASP A 240 5.47 7.97 -4.52
C ASP A 240 5.19 6.47 -4.49
N ALA A 241 6.25 5.64 -4.55
CA ALA A 241 6.10 4.19 -4.46
C ALA A 241 5.61 3.73 -3.09
N LEU A 242 6.10 4.33 -2.00
CA LEU A 242 5.68 3.95 -0.65
C LEU A 242 4.31 4.49 -0.28
N ARG A 243 3.93 5.66 -0.80
CA ARG A 243 2.55 6.16 -0.73
C ARG A 243 1.59 5.15 -1.34
N GLN A 244 1.91 4.62 -2.53
CA GLN A 244 1.08 3.61 -3.17
C GLN A 244 1.06 2.29 -2.38
N ALA A 245 2.22 1.83 -1.90
CA ALA A 245 2.30 0.61 -1.10
C ALA A 245 1.48 0.72 0.20
N ALA A 246 1.52 1.88 0.86
CA ALA A 246 0.73 2.16 2.05
C ALA A 246 -0.77 2.25 1.74
N GLN A 247 -1.17 2.76 0.57
CA GLN A 247 -2.57 2.73 0.12
C GLN A 247 -3.08 1.31 -0.05
N CYS A 248 -2.31 0.43 -0.71
CA CYS A 248 -2.63 -0.99 -0.81
C CYS A 248 -2.74 -1.67 0.57
N ALA A 249 -1.77 -1.42 1.46
CA ALA A 249 -1.77 -1.97 2.81
C ALA A 249 -2.94 -1.45 3.66
N GLY A 250 -3.32 -0.18 3.47
CA GLY A 250 -4.44 0.47 4.17
C GLY A 250 -5.80 -0.12 3.83
N ARG A 251 -5.91 -0.91 2.76
CA ARG A 251 -7.17 -1.59 2.41
C ARG A 251 -7.52 -2.77 3.32
N VAL A 252 -6.55 -3.28 4.09
CA VAL A 252 -6.76 -4.41 5.02
C VAL A 252 -7.59 -4.03 6.22
N LEU A 253 -7.41 -2.80 6.73
CA LEU A 253 -7.96 -2.42 8.02
C LEU A 253 -9.04 -1.35 7.86
N ARG A 254 -10.29 -1.71 8.16
CA ARG A 254 -11.42 -0.77 8.10
C ARG A 254 -12.02 -0.43 9.46
N SER A 255 -11.94 -1.33 10.43
CA SER A 255 -12.47 -1.11 11.78
C SER A 255 -11.49 -1.56 12.85
N LYS A 256 -11.65 -1.06 14.08
CA LYS A 256 -10.81 -1.45 15.23
C LYS A 256 -10.99 -2.93 15.60
N THR A 257 -12.14 -3.50 15.31
CA THR A 257 -12.41 -4.94 15.51
C THR A 257 -11.74 -5.81 14.46
N ASP A 258 -11.40 -5.22 13.31
CA ASP A 258 -10.80 -5.93 12.21
C ASP A 258 -9.34 -6.25 12.49
N TYR A 259 -8.85 -7.24 11.76
CA TYR A 259 -7.44 -7.56 11.76
C TYR A 259 -6.99 -8.06 10.40
N GLY A 260 -5.74 -7.81 10.08
CA GLY A 260 -5.13 -8.46 8.93
C GLY A 260 -3.62 -8.39 8.90
N LEU A 261 -3.08 -9.16 7.95
CA LEU A 261 -1.67 -9.36 7.73
C LEU A 261 -1.24 -8.52 6.53
N VAL A 262 -0.14 -7.79 6.64
CA VAL A 262 0.42 -7.02 5.53
C VAL A 262 1.81 -7.53 5.25
N ILE A 263 2.04 -8.06 4.06
CA ILE A 263 3.32 -8.66 3.67
C ILE A 263 3.96 -7.79 2.60
N PHE A 264 5.13 -7.26 2.92
CA PHE A 264 6.00 -6.55 1.99
C PHE A 264 7.06 -7.50 1.45
N ALA A 265 6.84 -8.05 0.25
CA ALA A 265 7.74 -9.02 -0.36
C ALA A 265 8.77 -8.31 -1.26
N ASP A 266 9.76 -7.67 -0.64
CA ASP A 266 10.95 -7.15 -1.32
C ASP A 266 12.04 -6.83 -0.29
N SER A 267 13.27 -7.31 -0.53
CA SER A 267 14.46 -7.00 0.27
C SER A 267 14.68 -5.50 0.48
N ARG A 268 14.25 -4.67 -0.47
CA ARG A 268 14.42 -3.23 -0.42
C ARG A 268 13.59 -2.54 0.68
N TYR A 269 12.49 -3.12 1.15
CA TYR A 269 11.70 -2.56 2.26
C TYR A 269 12.46 -2.56 3.59
N ASN A 270 13.49 -3.40 3.74
CA ASN A 270 14.31 -3.43 4.94
C ASN A 270 15.27 -2.23 5.07
N ARG A 271 15.49 -1.48 3.98
CA ARG A 271 16.36 -0.30 4.02
C ARG A 271 15.69 0.85 4.77
N ALA A 272 16.46 1.54 5.61
CA ALA A 272 15.96 2.62 6.46
C ALA A 272 15.32 3.76 5.66
N ASP A 273 15.87 4.11 4.49
CA ASP A 273 15.37 5.16 3.59
C ASP A 273 13.96 4.91 3.06
N LYS A 274 13.51 3.65 3.09
CA LYS A 274 12.16 3.25 2.68
C LYS A 274 11.27 3.01 3.88
N ARG A 275 11.77 2.30 4.89
CA ARG A 275 11.01 1.96 6.09
C ARG A 275 10.48 3.20 6.82
N THR A 276 11.28 4.26 6.92
CA THR A 276 10.89 5.49 7.63
C THR A 276 9.84 6.32 6.87
N LYS A 277 9.65 6.06 5.58
CA LYS A 277 8.66 6.75 4.74
C LYS A 277 7.30 6.03 4.71
N LEU A 278 7.17 4.87 5.36
CA LEU A 278 5.86 4.27 5.61
C LEU A 278 5.10 5.08 6.68
N PRO A 279 3.75 5.07 6.67
CA PRO A 279 2.98 5.77 7.69
C PRO A 279 3.22 5.24 9.11
N PRO A 280 3.15 6.12 10.15
CA PRO A 280 3.35 5.73 11.55
C PRO A 280 2.46 4.58 12.02
N TRP A 281 1.22 4.52 11.55
CA TRP A 281 0.29 3.45 11.90
C TRP A 281 0.73 2.07 11.40
N ILE A 282 1.59 1.98 10.38
CA ILE A 282 2.23 0.72 9.96
C ILE A 282 3.53 0.51 10.75
N THR A 283 4.38 1.53 10.81
CA THR A 283 5.72 1.38 11.39
C THR A 283 5.69 1.07 12.87
N GLN A 284 4.66 1.51 13.60
CA GLN A 284 4.51 1.20 15.03
C GLN A 284 4.32 -0.30 15.32
N PHE A 285 3.83 -1.09 14.36
CA PHE A 285 3.69 -2.55 14.48
C PHE A 285 4.82 -3.32 13.77
N LEU A 286 5.75 -2.60 13.14
CA LEU A 286 6.87 -3.21 12.44
C LEU A 286 8.03 -3.45 13.42
N LEU A 287 7.96 -4.56 14.14
CA LEU A 287 8.98 -4.98 15.09
C LEU A 287 10.27 -5.40 14.37
N THR A 288 11.41 -5.30 15.05
CA THR A 288 12.71 -5.76 14.51
C THR A 288 12.69 -7.24 14.12
N SER A 289 11.93 -8.07 14.83
CA SER A 289 11.73 -9.48 14.51
C SER A 289 10.92 -9.71 13.22
N HIS A 290 10.13 -8.73 12.77
CA HIS A 290 9.32 -8.80 11.57
C HIS A 290 10.09 -8.38 10.30
N LEU A 291 11.34 -7.95 10.47
CA LEU A 291 12.22 -7.52 9.41
C LEU A 291 13.08 -8.69 8.93
N ASN A 292 13.46 -8.63 7.65
CA ASN A 292 14.43 -9.54 7.06
C ASN A 292 14.05 -11.03 7.17
N LEU A 293 12.77 -11.34 7.01
CA LEU A 293 12.25 -12.69 7.12
C LEU A 293 12.50 -13.52 5.86
N SER A 294 12.71 -14.82 6.05
CA SER A 294 12.50 -15.83 5.00
C SER A 294 11.01 -16.17 4.89
N VAL A 295 10.64 -16.85 3.81
CA VAL A 295 9.26 -17.29 3.57
C VAL A 295 8.72 -18.16 4.72
N ASP A 296 9.48 -19.17 5.14
CA ASP A 296 9.05 -20.09 6.22
C ASP A 296 8.82 -19.37 7.56
N MET A 297 9.72 -18.44 7.90
CA MET A 297 9.61 -17.63 9.12
C MET A 297 8.39 -16.71 9.07
N ALA A 298 8.13 -16.10 7.91
CA ALA A 298 6.96 -15.25 7.71
C ALA A 298 5.66 -16.06 7.87
N VAL A 299 5.61 -17.29 7.34
CA VAL A 299 4.46 -18.18 7.49
C VAL A 299 4.26 -18.60 8.95
N PHE A 300 5.34 -18.91 9.68
CA PHE A 300 5.25 -19.20 11.11
C PHE A 300 4.65 -18.02 11.89
N MET A 301 5.12 -16.80 11.62
CA MET A 301 4.61 -15.60 12.29
C MET A 301 3.17 -15.26 11.87
N ALA A 302 2.82 -15.47 10.61
CA ALA A 302 1.47 -15.32 10.10
C ALA A 302 0.50 -16.27 10.81
N LYS A 303 0.85 -17.57 10.94
CA LYS A 303 0.04 -18.55 11.67
C LYS A 303 -0.17 -18.13 13.12
N LYS A 304 0.92 -17.77 13.82
CA LYS A 304 0.87 -17.33 15.22
C LYS A 304 -0.04 -16.11 15.37
N TYR A 305 0.10 -15.12 14.49
CA TYR A 305 -0.70 -13.89 14.51
C TYR A 305 -2.18 -14.17 14.26
N LEU A 306 -2.51 -14.92 13.20
CA LEU A 306 -3.89 -15.23 12.84
C LEU A 306 -4.59 -16.05 13.93
N SER A 307 -3.90 -17.03 14.54
CA SER A 307 -4.45 -17.81 15.66
C SER A 307 -4.71 -16.97 16.92
N LEU A 308 -3.86 -15.99 17.19
CA LEU A 308 -4.05 -15.04 18.30
C LEU A 308 -5.24 -14.11 18.03
N MET A 309 -5.37 -13.62 16.80
CA MET A 309 -6.44 -12.68 16.41
C MET A 309 -7.80 -13.34 16.25
N ALA A 310 -7.84 -14.64 16.00
CA ALA A 310 -9.07 -15.43 15.89
C ALA A 310 -9.77 -15.69 17.24
N GLN A 311 -9.13 -15.37 18.37
CA GLN A 311 -9.75 -15.48 19.69
C GLN A 311 -10.89 -14.47 19.85
N PRO A 312 -11.96 -14.81 20.61
CA PRO A 312 -13.05 -13.89 20.89
C PRO A 312 -12.53 -12.62 21.57
N VAL A 313 -13.05 -11.47 21.15
CA VAL A 313 -12.71 -10.18 21.76
C VAL A 313 -13.73 -9.89 22.85
N ASP A 314 -13.31 -9.92 24.11
CA ASP A 314 -14.13 -9.42 25.21
C ASP A 314 -14.34 -7.90 25.05
N GLU A 315 -15.58 -7.49 24.75
CA GLU A 315 -15.93 -6.09 24.50
C GLU A 315 -15.70 -5.19 25.72
N SER A 316 -15.95 -5.72 26.92
CA SER A 316 -15.88 -4.97 28.19
C SER A 316 -14.46 -4.61 28.63
N THR A 317 -13.47 -5.46 28.36
CA THR A 317 -12.07 -5.27 28.80
C THR A 317 -11.19 -4.67 27.70
N ASN A 318 -11.48 -4.96 26.43
CA ASN A 318 -10.59 -4.60 25.34
C ASN A 318 -11.08 -3.40 24.53
N VAL A 319 -12.30 -3.45 24.00
CA VAL A 319 -12.80 -2.43 23.06
C VAL A 319 -13.14 -1.13 23.79
N ASN A 320 -13.75 -1.22 24.97
CA ASN A 320 -14.08 -0.07 25.82
C ASN A 320 -12.85 0.67 26.37
N SER A 321 -11.65 0.07 26.34
CA SER A 321 -10.43 0.78 26.74
C SER A 321 -10.01 1.87 25.73
N ILE A 322 -10.55 1.83 24.50
CA ILE A 322 -10.16 2.70 23.38
C ILE A 322 -11.36 3.47 22.81
N LEU A 323 -12.57 3.08 23.19
CA LEU A 323 -13.75 3.88 22.99
C LEU A 323 -13.91 4.81 24.19
N LEU A 324 -14.20 6.07 23.93
CA LEU A 324 -14.53 7.03 24.98
C LEU A 324 -16.05 7.22 24.96
N ASP A 325 -16.68 6.93 26.08
CA ASP A 325 -18.06 7.31 26.37
C ASP A 325 -18.13 8.79 26.80
N ALA A 326 -19.35 9.32 26.94
CA ALA A 326 -19.55 10.73 27.28
C ALA A 326 -18.83 11.11 28.60
N ASP A 327 -18.91 10.25 29.61
CA ASP A 327 -18.23 10.45 30.89
C ASP A 327 -16.70 10.36 30.76
N GLY A 328 -16.20 9.45 29.93
CA GLY A 328 -14.78 9.32 29.60
C GLY A 328 -14.24 10.57 28.89
N VAL A 329 -15.01 11.16 27.97
CA VAL A 329 -14.68 12.43 27.32
C VAL A 329 -14.63 13.57 28.34
N SER A 330 -15.64 13.70 29.20
CA SER A 330 -15.67 14.73 30.25
C SER A 330 -14.50 14.60 31.22
N LYS A 331 -14.14 13.38 31.63
CA LYS A 331 -12.96 13.13 32.46
C LYS A 331 -11.65 13.44 31.74
N TRP A 332 -11.55 13.11 30.46
CA TRP A 332 -10.35 13.39 29.66
C TRP A 332 -10.15 14.89 29.47
N LEU A 333 -11.21 15.63 29.12
CA LEU A 333 -11.21 17.09 29.00
C LEU A 333 -10.94 17.78 30.34
N GLY A 334 -11.40 17.23 31.46
CA GLY A 334 -11.07 17.74 32.79
C GLY A 334 -9.59 17.58 33.17
N LYS A 335 -8.92 16.55 32.64
CA LYS A 335 -7.48 16.31 32.84
C LYS A 335 -6.59 17.07 31.85
N HIS A 336 -7.13 17.40 30.68
CA HIS A 336 -6.47 18.19 29.64
C HIS A 336 -7.34 19.42 29.37
N PRO A 337 -7.32 20.41 30.29
CA PRO A 337 -8.03 21.65 30.05
C PRO A 337 -7.58 22.23 28.72
N LYS A 338 -8.52 22.74 27.94
CA LYS A 338 -8.18 23.44 26.70
C LYS A 338 -7.22 24.57 27.06
N GLU A 339 -5.99 24.50 26.58
CA GLU A 339 -5.17 25.68 26.45
C GLU A 339 -5.88 26.53 25.38
N ASP A 340 -6.71 27.46 25.83
CA ASP A 340 -7.20 28.55 25.00
C ASP A 340 -6.02 29.49 24.71
N GLU A 341 -4.98 28.99 24.02
CA GLU A 341 -4.13 29.89 23.26
C GLU A 341 -4.96 30.35 22.06
N PRO A 342 -5.33 31.63 21.99
CA PRO A 342 -5.98 32.13 20.79
C PRO A 342 -4.98 31.91 19.65
N VAL A 343 -5.30 30.98 18.75
CA VAL A 343 -4.62 30.88 17.45
C VAL A 343 -4.81 32.25 16.82
N GLN A 344 -3.75 33.06 16.81
CA GLN A 344 -3.79 34.36 16.16
C GLN A 344 -4.01 34.09 14.68
N TRP A 345 -5.25 34.24 14.25
CA TRP A 345 -5.59 34.33 12.84
C TRP A 345 -4.90 35.59 12.32
N HIS A 346 -3.71 35.43 11.75
CA HIS A 346 -3.10 36.49 10.96
C HIS A 346 -3.98 36.65 9.72
N SER A 347 -4.96 37.56 9.81
CA SER A 347 -5.64 38.10 8.65
C SER A 347 -4.57 38.77 7.79
N LYS A 348 -4.27 38.18 6.63
CA LYS A 348 -3.62 38.90 5.54
C LYS A 348 -4.67 39.58 4.69
#